data_AF-A0A0B7AGG4-F1
#
_entry.id   AF-A0A0B7AGG4-F1
#
_cell.length_a   1.000
_cell.length_b   1.000
_cell.length_c   1.000
_cell.angle_alpha   90.00
_cell.angle_beta   90.00
_cell.angle_gamma   90.00
#
_symmetry.space_group_name_H-M   'P 1'
#
loop_
_entity.id
_entity.type
_entity.pdbx_description
1 polymer ?
#
loop_
_entity_poly.entity_id
_entity_poly.type
_entity_poly.pdbx_seq_one_letter_code
_entity_poly.pdbx_strand_id
1 'polypeptide(L)'
;AVMLLQICKLSFSSRYISRYQQIVKAEFASNQGRNKTLGPAKFLRPHPEFYMNKHVKDPRFPKRESFRYLDDDRKKPPVPKKTDIPLMGLKTTRNLICVNTVKNITSFPKIPTKRLVDTCHGDTFNLITSGHEPVYVHKKDFGEVPKYLTRRNEEMMRAQDEYDHYVAECFRKGDLRQLTVEEHKAIVDGLKTNWEDIQEQYNSLPVVTDTLGKKYRRERMEGVMKQLEIDIDMLEKHRVAYIGK
;
A
#
# COMPACT_ATOMS: atom_id res chain seq x y z
N ALA A 1 68.81 12.39 -2.06
CA ALA A 1 67.69 11.66 -2.69
C ALA A 1 67.42 10.41 -1.86
N VAL A 2 66.31 10.38 -1.12
CA VAL A 2 65.86 9.17 -0.41
C VAL A 2 64.42 8.93 -0.86
N MET A 3 64.23 7.93 -1.72
CA MET A 3 62.90 7.52 -2.19
C MET A 3 62.18 6.80 -1.05
N LEU A 4 61.08 7.37 -0.57
CA LEU A 4 60.12 6.69 0.29
C LEU A 4 59.05 6.05 -0.59
N LEU A 5 59.04 4.72 -0.62
CA LEU A 5 57.99 3.89 -1.22
C LEU A 5 56.71 4.00 -0.37
N GLN A 6 55.66 4.56 -0.98
CA GLN A 6 54.32 4.68 -0.40
C GLN A 6 53.56 3.37 -0.58
N ILE A 7 53.40 2.57 0.49
CA ILE A 7 52.54 1.38 0.48
C ILE A 7 51.09 1.83 0.71
N CYS A 8 50.23 1.60 -0.28
CA CYS A 8 48.81 1.92 -0.25
C CYS A 8 48.06 0.93 0.66
N LYS A 9 47.59 1.40 1.83
CA LYS A 9 46.73 0.62 2.75
C LYS A 9 45.29 0.62 2.26
N LEU A 10 44.78 -0.55 1.86
CA LEU A 10 43.35 -0.78 1.63
C LEU A 10 42.55 -0.58 2.93
N SER A 11 41.61 0.36 2.94
CA SER A 11 40.69 0.58 4.06
C SER A 11 39.48 -0.34 3.95
N PHE A 12 39.39 -1.35 4.82
CA PHE A 12 38.19 -2.16 4.96
C PHE A 12 37.05 -1.36 5.61
N SER A 13 35.82 -1.48 5.09
CA SER A 13 34.63 -0.82 5.65
C SER A 13 34.35 -1.28 7.08
N SER A 14 33.91 -0.34 7.93
CA SER A 14 33.57 -0.61 9.34
C SER A 14 32.44 -1.63 9.44
N ARG A 15 32.63 -2.64 10.30
CA ARG A 15 31.64 -3.70 10.54
C ARG A 15 30.32 -3.11 11.05
N TYR A 16 29.20 -3.69 10.62
CA TYR A 16 27.86 -3.30 11.08
C TYR A 16 27.75 -3.41 12.61
N ILE A 17 27.20 -2.37 13.24
CA ILE A 17 26.90 -2.32 14.67
C ILE A 17 25.39 -2.16 14.84
N SER A 18 24.79 -3.02 15.67
CA SER A 18 23.36 -2.98 15.97
C SER A 18 22.95 -1.67 16.66
N ARG A 19 21.82 -1.08 16.24
CA ARG A 19 21.22 0.11 16.85
C ARG A 19 20.93 -0.07 18.34
N TYR A 20 20.68 -1.30 18.77
CA TYR A 20 20.35 -1.64 20.16
C TYR A 20 21.58 -1.93 21.02
N GLN A 21 22.80 -1.87 20.48
CA GLN A 21 24.01 -2.25 21.21
C GLN A 21 24.19 -1.46 22.52
N GLN A 22 23.87 -0.16 22.51
CA GLN A 22 23.98 0.67 23.71
C GLN A 22 22.93 0.30 24.77
N ILE A 23 21.70 0.00 24.34
CA ILE A 23 20.60 -0.40 25.23
C ILE A 23 20.93 -1.73 25.90
N VAL A 24 21.38 -2.73 25.13
CA VAL A 24 21.76 -4.05 25.66
C VAL A 24 22.93 -3.94 26.66
N LYS A 25 23.92 -3.09 26.39
CA LYS A 25 25.01 -2.83 27.34
C LYS A 25 24.52 -2.17 28.63
N ALA A 26 23.60 -1.21 28.53
CA ALA A 26 23.03 -0.52 29.68
C ALA A 26 22.17 -1.45 30.55
N GLU A 27 21.30 -2.26 29.94
CA GLU A 27 20.47 -3.26 30.63
C GLU A 27 21.33 -4.34 31.31
N PHE A 28 22.39 -4.80 30.64
CA PHE A 28 23.31 -5.76 31.22
C PHE A 28 24.07 -5.17 32.42
N ALA A 29 24.51 -3.91 32.31
CA ALA A 29 25.20 -3.22 33.40
C ALA A 29 24.28 -2.86 34.57
N SER A 30 23.03 -2.46 34.34
CA SER A 30 22.07 -2.11 35.41
C SER A 30 21.73 -3.29 36.31
N ASN A 31 21.78 -4.51 35.77
CA ASN A 31 21.54 -5.74 36.52
C ASN A 31 22.75 -6.16 37.38
N GLN A 32 23.94 -5.57 37.17
CA GLN A 32 25.14 -5.83 37.95
C GLN A 32 25.24 -4.90 39.16
N GLY A 33 25.28 -5.47 40.36
CA GLY A 33 25.63 -4.74 41.58
C GLY A 33 27.11 -4.90 41.89
N ARG A 34 27.74 -3.87 42.46
CA ARG A 34 29.20 -3.76 42.67
C ARG A 34 29.83 -4.98 43.35
N ASN A 35 29.16 -5.60 44.33
CA ASN A 35 29.67 -6.75 45.12
C ASN A 35 28.57 -7.82 45.37
N LYS A 36 27.84 -8.28 44.34
CA LYS A 36 26.74 -9.27 44.51
C LYS A 36 27.21 -10.71 44.80
N THR A 37 28.33 -11.14 44.22
CA THR A 37 28.78 -12.55 44.24
C THR A 37 29.65 -12.88 45.45
N LEU A 38 30.61 -12.01 45.76
CA LEU A 38 31.44 -12.05 46.95
C LEU A 38 31.32 -10.67 47.59
N GLY A 39 30.98 -10.63 48.89
CA GLY A 39 30.85 -9.39 49.63
C GLY A 39 32.17 -8.59 49.71
N PRO A 40 32.20 -7.43 50.39
CA PRO A 40 33.42 -6.66 50.53
C PRO A 40 34.52 -7.47 51.25
N ALA A 41 35.76 -7.40 50.75
CA ALA A 41 36.90 -8.18 51.25
C ALA A 41 37.23 -7.92 52.74
N LYS A 42 36.93 -6.71 53.24
CA LYS A 42 36.94 -6.38 54.66
C LYS A 42 35.66 -5.61 54.97
N PHE A 43 34.83 -6.14 55.86
CA PHE A 43 33.64 -5.44 56.32
C PHE A 43 34.06 -4.31 57.28
N LEU A 44 33.88 -3.06 56.85
CA LEU A 44 34.08 -1.91 57.72
C LEU A 44 32.94 -1.88 58.73
N ARG A 45 33.24 -2.14 60.01
CA ARG A 45 32.27 -1.92 61.09
C ARG A 45 31.98 -0.42 61.16
N PRO A 46 30.70 0.02 61.15
CA PRO A 46 30.38 1.42 61.27
C PRO A 46 30.91 1.96 62.60
N HIS A 47 31.47 3.17 62.58
CA HIS A 47 31.95 3.84 63.79
C HIS A 47 30.76 4.12 64.72
N PRO A 48 30.88 3.97 66.06
CA PRO A 48 29.78 4.15 67.00
C PRO A 48 29.09 5.53 66.94
N GLU A 49 29.81 6.54 66.46
CA GLU A 49 29.26 7.89 66.24
C GLU A 49 28.23 7.96 65.10
N PHE A 50 28.30 7.07 64.11
CA PHE A 50 27.38 7.01 62.97
C PHE A 50 26.26 5.99 63.23
N TYR A 51 25.54 6.15 64.35
CA TYR A 51 24.35 5.36 64.64
C TYR A 51 23.17 5.78 63.74
N MET A 52 22.22 4.86 63.50
CA MET A 52 21.08 5.13 62.62
C MET A 52 20.04 5.98 63.35
N ASN A 53 19.78 7.19 62.84
CA ASN A 53 18.72 8.05 63.35
C ASN A 53 17.32 7.50 63.01
N LYS A 54 16.30 7.96 63.74
CA LYS A 54 14.90 7.60 63.49
C LYS A 54 14.48 8.03 62.07
N HIS A 55 13.71 7.18 61.38
CA HIS A 55 13.13 7.44 60.05
C HIS A 55 14.15 7.62 58.88
N VAL A 56 15.41 7.20 59.03
CA VAL A 56 16.43 7.31 57.95
C VAL A 56 16.12 6.40 56.76
N LYS A 57 15.51 5.23 57.00
CA LYS A 57 15.19 4.24 55.96
C LYS A 57 13.74 4.33 55.46
N ASP A 58 12.96 5.26 56.00
CA ASP A 58 11.56 5.36 55.65
C ASP A 58 11.44 5.98 54.24
N PRO A 59 10.67 5.36 53.33
CA PRO A 59 10.48 5.90 52.00
C PRO A 59 9.70 7.21 52.09
N ARG A 60 10.28 8.30 51.56
CA ARG A 60 9.59 9.59 51.45
C ARG A 60 8.74 9.61 50.20
N PHE A 61 7.43 9.50 50.36
CA PHE A 61 6.49 9.63 49.25
C PHE A 61 6.28 11.11 48.89
N PRO A 62 6.15 11.45 47.59
CA PRO A 62 5.78 12.80 47.18
C PRO A 62 4.35 13.13 47.62
N LYS A 63 4.01 14.42 47.67
CA LYS A 63 2.64 14.87 47.93
C LYS A 63 1.71 14.39 46.80
N ARG A 64 0.49 13.99 47.14
CA ARG A 64 -0.48 13.43 46.18
C ARG A 64 -0.98 14.52 45.23
N GLU A 65 -0.71 14.35 43.95
CA GLU A 65 -1.29 15.17 42.87
C GLU A 65 -2.51 14.48 42.25
N SER A 66 -3.39 15.25 41.60
CA SER A 66 -4.54 14.71 40.89
C SER A 66 -4.09 13.96 39.65
N PHE A 67 -4.40 12.67 39.58
CA PHE A 67 -4.09 11.84 38.41
C PHE A 67 -5.18 12.00 37.34
N ARG A 68 -4.78 12.26 36.09
CA ARG A 68 -5.67 12.28 34.93
C ARG A 68 -5.23 11.19 33.94
N TYR A 69 -6.19 10.38 33.49
CA TYR A 69 -5.93 9.36 32.47
C TYR A 69 -5.76 10.04 31.10
N LEU A 70 -4.86 9.53 30.27
CA LEU A 70 -4.63 10.08 28.93
C LEU A 70 -5.86 9.94 28.00
N ASP A 71 -6.76 9.00 28.28
CA ASP A 71 -7.98 8.72 27.50
C ASP A 71 -9.26 9.32 28.11
N ASP A 72 -9.14 10.28 29.04
CA ASP A 72 -10.30 10.87 29.73
C ASP A 72 -11.32 11.51 28.77
N ASP A 73 -10.82 12.04 27.64
CA ASP A 73 -11.62 12.70 26.60
C ASP A 73 -12.35 11.71 25.66
N ARG A 74 -12.04 10.41 25.72
CA ARG A 74 -12.67 9.35 24.90
C ARG A 74 -13.82 8.64 25.62
N LYS A 75 -14.25 9.15 26.77
CA LYS A 75 -15.34 8.55 27.54
C LYS A 75 -16.68 8.75 26.84
N LYS A 76 -17.53 7.73 26.90
CA LYS A 76 -18.91 7.82 26.40
C LYS A 76 -19.65 8.96 27.12
N PRO A 77 -20.57 9.68 26.44
CA PRO A 77 -21.35 10.72 27.08
C PRO A 77 -22.18 10.14 28.24
N PRO A 78 -22.48 10.95 29.27
CA PRO A 78 -23.33 10.50 30.37
C PRO A 78 -24.72 10.13 29.86
N VAL A 79 -25.36 9.17 30.52
CA VAL A 79 -26.75 8.78 30.20
C VAL A 79 -27.71 9.95 30.48
N PRO A 80 -28.76 10.15 29.65
CA PRO A 80 -29.79 11.14 29.91
C PRO A 80 -30.41 10.96 31.30
N LYS A 81 -30.67 12.08 31.99
CA LYS A 81 -31.25 12.06 33.34
C LYS A 81 -32.77 11.91 33.25
N LYS A 82 -33.41 11.41 34.31
CA LYS A 82 -34.88 11.32 34.41
C LYS A 82 -35.59 12.67 34.26
N THR A 83 -34.91 13.75 34.67
CA THR A 83 -35.41 15.14 34.55
C THR A 83 -35.24 15.72 33.14
N ASP A 84 -34.50 15.04 32.27
CA ASP A 84 -34.21 15.49 30.92
C ASP A 84 -35.42 15.20 30.03
N ILE A 85 -36.12 16.26 29.62
CA ILE A 85 -37.31 16.14 28.78
C ILE A 85 -36.79 16.02 27.34
N PRO A 86 -37.06 14.91 26.62
CA PRO A 86 -36.67 14.82 25.22
C PRO A 86 -37.31 15.97 24.44
N LEU A 87 -36.76 16.33 23.29
CA LEU A 87 -37.31 17.41 22.45
C LEU A 87 -38.75 17.08 22.05
N MET A 88 -39.72 17.54 22.85
CA MET A 88 -41.13 17.27 22.69
C MET A 88 -41.70 18.13 21.57
N GLY A 89 -42.68 17.61 20.83
CA GLY A 89 -43.39 18.39 19.83
C GLY A 89 -42.73 18.44 18.44
N LEU A 90 -41.86 17.49 18.11
CA LEU A 90 -41.51 17.17 16.72
C LEU A 90 -42.76 16.67 15.97
N LYS A 91 -43.64 17.60 15.59
CA LYS A 91 -44.83 17.34 14.79
C LYS A 91 -44.45 17.49 13.34
N THR A 92 -44.55 16.40 12.57
CA THR A 92 -44.32 16.50 11.13
C THR A 92 -45.52 17.18 10.50
N THR A 93 -45.31 18.27 9.75
CA THR A 93 -46.37 18.92 8.93
C THR A 93 -46.75 18.11 7.69
N ARG A 94 -46.16 16.92 7.53
CA ARG A 94 -46.32 16.07 6.36
C ARG A 94 -47.72 15.44 6.33
N ASN A 95 -48.42 15.61 5.22
CA ASN A 95 -49.71 14.95 4.99
C ASN A 95 -49.49 13.45 4.76
N LEU A 96 -49.71 12.66 5.82
CA LEU A 96 -49.47 11.22 5.81
C LEU A 96 -50.33 10.48 4.78
N ILE A 97 -51.52 11.01 4.44
CA ILE A 97 -52.42 10.42 3.45
C ILE A 97 -51.81 10.55 2.05
N CYS A 98 -51.36 11.76 1.68
CA CYS A 98 -50.68 12.01 0.41
C CYS A 98 -49.38 11.20 0.29
N VAL A 99 -48.66 11.01 1.39
CA VAL A 99 -47.41 10.25 1.38
C VAL A 99 -47.66 8.76 1.23
N ASN A 100 -48.67 8.23 1.93
CA ASN A 100 -49.02 6.81 1.83
C ASN A 100 -49.55 6.47 0.45
N THR A 101 -50.35 7.36 -0.14
CA THR A 101 -50.87 7.20 -1.51
C THR A 101 -49.74 7.24 -2.55
N VAL A 102 -48.88 8.26 -2.52
CA VAL A 102 -47.71 8.32 -3.41
C VAL A 102 -46.81 7.10 -3.21
N LYS A 103 -46.51 6.72 -1.96
CA LYS A 103 -45.68 5.54 -1.66
C LYS A 103 -46.26 4.26 -2.26
N ASN A 104 -47.57 4.06 -2.18
CA ASN A 104 -48.25 2.90 -2.75
C ASN A 104 -48.25 2.92 -4.29
N ILE A 105 -48.46 4.09 -4.91
CA ILE A 105 -48.40 4.25 -6.37
C ILE A 105 -46.98 4.01 -6.89
N THR A 106 -45.97 4.52 -6.19
CA THR A 106 -44.56 4.40 -6.59
C THR A 106 -43.92 3.08 -6.19
N SER A 107 -44.56 2.27 -5.34
CA SER A 107 -43.97 1.02 -4.89
C SER A 107 -44.02 -0.01 -6.01
N PHE A 108 -42.86 -0.57 -6.33
CA PHE A 108 -42.77 -1.68 -7.26
C PHE A 108 -43.52 -2.91 -6.70
N PRO A 109 -44.19 -3.69 -7.56
CA PRO A 109 -44.79 -4.95 -7.13
C PRO A 109 -43.71 -5.89 -6.59
N LYS A 110 -44.07 -6.70 -5.59
CA LYS A 110 -43.16 -7.73 -5.07
C LYS A 110 -42.82 -8.68 -6.21
N ILE A 111 -41.54 -8.88 -6.47
CA ILE A 111 -41.06 -9.87 -7.44
C ILE A 111 -41.55 -11.25 -6.94
N PRO A 112 -42.33 -12.00 -7.74
CA PRO A 112 -42.86 -13.28 -7.31
C PRO A 112 -41.72 -14.26 -7.06
N THR A 113 -41.87 -15.11 -6.04
CA THR A 113 -40.93 -16.19 -5.80
C THR A 113 -40.97 -17.15 -6.98
N LYS A 114 -39.79 -17.53 -7.47
CA LYS A 114 -39.64 -18.50 -8.55
C LYS A 114 -40.17 -19.86 -8.06
N ARG A 115 -41.31 -20.28 -8.60
CA ARG A 115 -41.99 -21.53 -8.24
C ARG A 115 -42.30 -22.33 -9.49
N LEU A 116 -42.14 -23.65 -9.41
CA LEU A 116 -42.56 -24.59 -10.44
C LEU A 116 -43.90 -25.18 -10.00
N VAL A 117 -44.85 -25.22 -10.93
CA VAL A 117 -46.12 -25.93 -10.74
C VAL A 117 -45.98 -27.28 -11.43
N ASP A 118 -46.09 -28.36 -10.67
CA ASP A 118 -45.87 -29.72 -11.18
C ASP A 118 -47.21 -30.41 -11.55
N THR A 119 -48.25 -30.21 -10.74
CA THR A 119 -49.56 -30.84 -10.95
C THR A 119 -50.59 -29.88 -11.55
N CYS A 120 -51.57 -30.43 -12.27
CA CYS A 120 -52.73 -29.67 -12.77
C CYS A 120 -53.61 -29.08 -11.65
N HIS A 121 -53.46 -29.57 -10.42
CA HIS A 121 -54.16 -29.07 -9.22
C HIS A 121 -53.41 -27.92 -8.53
N GLY A 122 -52.25 -27.50 -9.05
CA GLY A 122 -51.55 -26.32 -8.57
C GLY A 122 -50.54 -26.57 -7.45
N ASP A 123 -50.06 -27.80 -7.25
CA ASP A 123 -48.99 -28.04 -6.29
C ASP A 123 -47.70 -27.33 -6.74
N THR A 124 -47.16 -26.48 -5.86
CA THR A 124 -46.03 -25.62 -6.19
C THR A 124 -44.80 -25.93 -5.36
N PHE A 125 -43.63 -25.99 -6.00
CA PHE A 125 -42.33 -26.11 -5.34
C PHE A 125 -41.48 -24.86 -5.57
N ASN A 126 -40.75 -24.42 -4.54
CA ASN A 126 -39.80 -23.31 -4.64
C ASN A 126 -38.52 -23.78 -5.35
N LEU A 127 -38.17 -23.17 -6.49
CA LEU A 127 -37.05 -23.61 -7.35
C LEU A 127 -35.70 -23.72 -6.61
N ILE A 128 -35.44 -22.78 -5.71
CA ILE A 128 -34.17 -22.67 -4.99
C ILE A 128 -34.06 -23.75 -3.91
N THR A 129 -35.12 -23.95 -3.12
CA THR A 129 -35.13 -24.93 -2.02
C THR A 129 -35.18 -26.37 -2.52
N SER A 130 -35.88 -26.61 -3.63
CA SER A 130 -36.01 -27.95 -4.22
C SER A 130 -34.80 -28.38 -5.07
N GLY A 131 -33.79 -27.52 -5.23
CA GLY A 131 -32.60 -27.82 -6.03
C GLY A 131 -32.81 -27.83 -7.55
N HIS A 132 -33.93 -27.29 -8.04
CA HIS A 132 -34.19 -27.16 -9.48
C HIS A 132 -33.40 -26.00 -10.12
N GLU A 133 -32.98 -25.03 -9.33
CA GLU A 133 -32.05 -23.97 -9.75
C GLU A 133 -30.68 -24.20 -9.11
N PRO A 134 -29.57 -24.25 -9.87
CA PRO A 134 -28.24 -24.48 -9.32
C PRO A 134 -27.81 -23.30 -8.45
N VAL A 135 -27.59 -23.56 -7.16
CA VAL A 135 -27.01 -22.58 -6.23
C VAL A 135 -25.49 -22.66 -6.32
N TYR A 136 -24.89 -21.74 -7.08
CA TYR A 136 -23.44 -21.71 -7.33
C TYR A 136 -22.59 -21.56 -6.07
N VAL A 137 -23.15 -21.07 -4.97
CA VAL A 137 -22.50 -20.99 -3.64
C VAL A 137 -22.12 -22.37 -3.11
N HIS A 138 -22.88 -23.41 -3.47
CA HIS A 138 -22.64 -24.79 -3.03
C HIS A 138 -21.82 -25.61 -4.03
N LYS A 139 -21.20 -24.96 -5.03
CA LYS A 139 -20.27 -25.64 -5.94
C LYS A 139 -19.04 -26.10 -5.15
N LYS A 140 -18.52 -27.30 -5.44
CA LYS A 140 -17.34 -27.86 -4.77
C LYS A 140 -16.11 -26.95 -4.85
N ASP A 141 -15.90 -26.39 -6.04
CA ASP A 141 -14.76 -25.51 -6.33
C ASP A 141 -15.07 -24.02 -6.01
N PHE A 142 -16.11 -23.75 -5.21
CA PHE A 142 -16.48 -22.37 -4.88
C PHE A 142 -15.42 -21.76 -3.96
N GLY A 143 -14.80 -20.66 -4.42
CA GLY A 143 -13.70 -20.00 -3.71
C GLY A 143 -12.32 -20.58 -4.02
N GLU A 144 -12.23 -21.66 -4.81
CA GLU A 144 -10.96 -22.18 -5.31
C GLU A 144 -10.53 -21.48 -6.60
N VAL A 145 -9.22 -21.27 -6.78
CA VAL A 145 -8.67 -20.72 -8.02
C VAL A 145 -8.71 -21.80 -9.12
N PRO A 146 -9.34 -21.55 -10.28
CA PRO A 146 -9.37 -22.51 -11.37
C PRO A 146 -7.97 -22.95 -11.84
N LYS A 147 -7.81 -24.26 -12.08
CA LYS A 147 -6.55 -24.91 -12.51
C LYS A 147 -5.93 -24.31 -13.78
N TYR A 148 -6.73 -23.73 -14.67
CA TYR A 148 -6.19 -23.13 -15.90
C TYR A 148 -5.45 -21.81 -15.61
N LEU A 149 -5.84 -21.07 -14.56
CA LEU A 149 -5.15 -19.84 -14.17
C LEU A 149 -3.77 -20.14 -13.59
N THR A 150 -3.67 -21.18 -12.75
CA THR A 150 -2.37 -21.61 -12.21
C THR A 150 -1.45 -22.06 -13.34
N ARG A 151 -1.95 -22.89 -14.27
CA ARG A 151 -1.19 -23.31 -15.45
C ARG A 151 -0.72 -22.11 -16.30
N ARG A 152 -1.59 -21.13 -16.53
CA ARG A 152 -1.24 -19.94 -17.32
C ARG A 152 -0.17 -19.10 -16.63
N ASN A 153 -0.23 -18.97 -15.30
CA ASN A 153 0.79 -18.26 -14.53
C ASN A 153 2.14 -18.98 -14.59
N GLU A 154 2.15 -20.30 -14.47
CA GLU A 154 3.36 -21.13 -14.59
C GLU A 154 3.98 -21.03 -15.99
N GLU A 155 3.17 -21.06 -17.04
CA GLU A 155 3.62 -20.87 -18.42
C GLU A 155 4.23 -19.47 -18.61
N MET A 156 3.62 -18.44 -18.03
CA MET A 156 4.12 -17.06 -18.09
C MET A 156 5.43 -16.89 -17.33
N MET A 157 5.55 -17.48 -16.14
CA MET A 157 6.79 -17.48 -15.35
C MET A 157 7.91 -18.21 -16.09
N ARG A 158 7.63 -19.38 -16.66
CA ARG A 158 8.62 -20.14 -17.44
C ARG A 158 9.11 -19.36 -18.65
N ALA A 159 8.21 -18.72 -19.38
CA ALA A 159 8.58 -17.89 -20.53
C ALA A 159 9.45 -16.68 -20.11
N GLN A 160 9.18 -16.08 -18.95
CA GLN A 160 10.00 -15.01 -18.40
C GLN A 160 11.41 -15.51 -18.02
N ASP A 161 11.49 -16.65 -17.33
CA ASP A 161 12.78 -17.25 -16.93
C ASP A 161 13.63 -17.62 -18.17
N GLU A 162 13.01 -18.17 -19.21
CA GLU A 162 13.67 -18.48 -20.48
C GLU A 162 14.18 -17.21 -21.18
N TYR A 163 13.39 -16.14 -21.17
CA TYR A 163 13.78 -14.84 -21.72
C TYR A 163 14.96 -14.23 -20.94
N ASP A 164 14.88 -14.22 -19.61
CA ASP A 164 15.94 -13.67 -18.75
C ASP A 164 17.24 -14.47 -18.90
N HIS A 165 17.14 -15.81 -19.03
CA HIS A 165 18.28 -16.66 -19.33
C HIS A 165 18.90 -16.33 -20.70
N TYR A 166 18.08 -16.15 -21.74
CA TYR A 166 18.54 -15.76 -23.07
C TYR A 166 19.26 -14.40 -23.05
N VAL A 167 18.68 -13.40 -22.37
CA VAL A 167 19.29 -12.08 -22.20
C VAL A 167 20.65 -12.19 -21.50
N ALA A 168 20.76 -13.00 -20.44
CA ALA A 168 22.02 -13.23 -19.74
C ALA A 168 23.09 -13.90 -20.63
N GLU A 169 22.70 -14.84 -21.51
CA GLU A 169 23.61 -15.43 -22.50
C GLU A 169 24.10 -14.40 -23.51
N CYS A 170 23.21 -13.55 -24.03
CA CYS A 170 23.57 -12.47 -24.95
C CYS A 170 24.50 -11.44 -24.30
N PHE A 171 24.30 -11.13 -23.01
CA PHE A 171 25.25 -10.31 -22.24
C PHE A 171 26.62 -10.97 -22.11
N ARG A 172 26.67 -12.29 -21.86
CA ARG A 172 27.93 -13.04 -21.79
C ARG A 172 28.68 -13.06 -23.12
N LYS A 173 27.95 -13.13 -24.25
CA LYS A 173 28.52 -13.06 -25.60
C LYS A 173 28.93 -11.63 -25.99
N GLY A 174 28.39 -10.62 -25.33
CA GLY A 174 28.67 -9.21 -25.60
C GLY A 174 27.87 -8.63 -26.78
N ASP A 175 26.83 -9.35 -27.22
CA ASP A 175 25.97 -8.98 -28.37
C ASP A 175 24.96 -7.88 -28.00
N LEU A 176 24.56 -7.81 -26.72
CA LEU A 176 23.63 -6.81 -26.19
C LEU A 176 24.34 -5.90 -25.18
N ARG A 177 24.13 -4.59 -25.33
CA ARG A 177 24.56 -3.55 -24.39
C ARG A 177 23.34 -2.97 -23.68
N GLN A 178 23.39 -2.87 -22.35
CA GLN A 178 22.38 -2.12 -21.60
C GLN A 178 22.62 -0.62 -21.79
N LEU A 179 21.54 0.11 -22.09
CA LEU A 179 21.59 1.56 -22.18
C LEU A 179 21.83 2.18 -20.79
N THR A 180 22.76 3.12 -20.70
CA THR A 180 22.95 3.87 -19.44
C THR A 180 21.76 4.79 -19.18
N VAL A 181 21.54 5.17 -17.93
CA VAL A 181 20.43 6.06 -17.56
C VAL A 181 20.55 7.42 -18.26
N GLU A 182 21.77 7.90 -18.47
CA GLU A 182 22.05 9.16 -19.18
C GLU A 182 21.68 9.07 -20.65
N GLU A 183 22.12 8.01 -21.35
CA GLU A 183 21.76 7.78 -22.75
C GLU A 183 20.25 7.58 -22.92
N HIS A 184 19.61 6.85 -21.99
CA HIS A 184 18.15 6.67 -21.97
C HIS A 184 17.43 8.00 -21.85
N LYS A 185 17.87 8.85 -20.91
CA LYS A 185 17.27 10.17 -20.72
C LYS A 185 17.49 11.07 -21.94
N ALA A 186 18.69 11.05 -22.52
CA ALA A 186 19.00 11.82 -23.72
C ALA A 186 18.10 11.42 -24.90
N ILE A 187 17.79 10.12 -25.06
CA ILE A 187 16.87 9.65 -26.10
C ILE A 187 15.44 10.12 -25.84
N VAL A 188 14.94 9.98 -24.60
CA VAL A 188 13.59 10.43 -24.25
C VAL A 188 13.46 11.95 -24.43
N ASP A 189 14.46 12.72 -23.99
CA ASP A 189 14.48 14.17 -24.15
C ASP A 189 14.50 14.55 -25.65
N GLY A 190 15.27 13.83 -26.48
CA GLY A 190 15.28 14.02 -27.93
C GLY A 190 13.96 13.66 -28.63
N LEU A 191 13.24 12.65 -28.15
CA LEU A 191 11.90 12.33 -28.65
C LEU A 191 10.88 13.41 -28.26
N LYS A 192 10.99 13.96 -27.04
CA LYS A 192 10.16 15.07 -26.57
C LYS A 192 10.39 16.34 -27.37
N THR A 193 11.63 16.72 -27.66
CA THR A 193 11.90 17.89 -28.50
C THR A 193 11.34 17.72 -29.92
N ASN A 194 11.47 16.53 -30.51
CA ASN A 194 10.86 16.25 -31.82
C ASN A 194 9.31 16.30 -31.78
N TRP A 195 8.69 15.86 -30.68
CA TRP A 195 7.25 15.99 -30.49
C TRP A 195 6.84 17.46 -30.36
N GLU A 196 7.59 18.27 -29.61
CA GLU A 196 7.37 19.71 -29.47
C GLU A 196 7.46 20.43 -30.83
N ASP A 197 8.46 20.11 -31.65
CA ASP A 197 8.64 20.69 -32.99
C ASP A 197 7.45 20.37 -33.92
N ILE A 198 6.97 19.12 -33.91
CA ILE A 198 5.81 18.71 -34.72
C ILE A 198 4.52 19.35 -34.19
N GLN A 199 4.41 19.49 -32.86
CA GLN A 199 3.26 20.12 -32.23
C GLN A 199 3.20 21.62 -32.51
N GLU A 200 4.34 22.31 -32.52
CA GLU A 200 4.43 23.72 -32.94
C GLU A 200 3.97 23.88 -34.39
N GLN A 201 4.46 23.01 -35.29
CA GLN A 201 4.03 23.00 -36.69
C GLN A 201 2.54 22.71 -36.83
N TYR A 202 1.99 21.78 -36.03
CA TYR A 202 0.56 21.48 -36.00
C TYR A 202 -0.26 22.69 -35.56
N ASN A 203 0.16 23.37 -34.50
CA ASN A 203 -0.50 24.57 -33.97
C ASN A 203 -0.44 25.75 -34.96
N SER A 204 0.59 25.83 -35.80
CA SER A 204 0.70 26.84 -36.85
C SER A 204 -0.27 26.62 -38.03
N LEU A 205 -0.95 25.47 -38.10
CA LEU A 205 -1.91 25.19 -39.17
C LEU A 205 -3.18 26.01 -39.04
N PRO A 206 -3.79 26.42 -40.17
CA PRO A 206 -5.10 27.04 -40.15
C PRO A 206 -6.16 26.05 -39.61
N VAL A 207 -7.07 26.57 -38.78
CA VAL A 207 -8.18 25.80 -38.17
C VAL A 207 -9.05 25.17 -39.26
N VAL A 208 -9.27 25.89 -40.35
CA VAL A 208 -10.13 25.47 -41.47
C VAL A 208 -9.35 24.62 -42.49
N THR A 209 -9.76 23.37 -42.67
CA THR A 209 -9.15 22.38 -43.60
C THR A 209 -10.06 22.02 -44.76
N ASP A 210 -10.32 22.96 -45.66
CA ASP A 210 -11.26 22.75 -46.78
C ASP A 210 -10.69 21.91 -47.92
N THR A 211 -9.36 21.86 -48.06
CA THR A 211 -8.70 21.14 -49.16
C THR A 211 -8.13 19.80 -48.70
N LEU A 212 -8.19 18.78 -49.59
CA LEU A 212 -7.66 17.44 -49.31
C LEU A 212 -6.19 17.48 -48.87
N GLY A 213 -5.35 18.31 -49.51
CA GLY A 213 -3.95 18.45 -49.13
C GLY A 213 -3.75 18.99 -47.70
N LYS A 214 -4.58 19.95 -47.26
CA LYS A 214 -4.56 20.46 -45.88
C LYS A 214 -4.97 19.36 -44.88
N LYS A 215 -5.97 18.54 -45.24
CA LYS A 215 -6.40 17.39 -44.44
C LYS A 215 -5.29 16.34 -44.30
N TYR A 216 -4.69 15.91 -45.41
CA TYR A 216 -3.60 14.92 -45.39
C TYR A 216 -2.37 15.42 -44.63
N ARG A 217 -2.01 16.70 -44.77
CA ARG A 217 -0.92 17.31 -44.02
C ARG A 217 -1.18 17.24 -42.52
N ARG A 218 -2.41 17.56 -42.08
CA ARG A 218 -2.82 17.48 -40.67
C ARG A 218 -2.79 16.04 -40.16
N GLU A 219 -3.43 15.12 -40.86
CA GLU A 219 -3.49 13.70 -40.52
C GLU A 219 -2.09 13.07 -40.41
N ARG A 220 -1.17 13.44 -41.31
CA ARG A 220 0.23 12.99 -41.23
C ARG A 220 0.91 13.47 -39.94
N MET A 221 0.73 14.73 -39.56
CA MET A 221 1.30 15.24 -38.30
C MET A 221 0.69 14.57 -37.09
N GLU A 222 -0.63 14.35 -37.06
CA GLU A 222 -1.30 13.62 -35.98
C GLU A 222 -0.81 12.16 -35.87
N GLY A 223 -0.56 11.50 -37.01
CA GLY A 223 0.00 10.15 -37.04
C GLY A 223 1.41 10.10 -36.47
N VAL A 224 2.28 11.04 -36.86
CA VAL A 224 3.65 11.14 -36.32
C VAL A 224 3.63 11.48 -34.83
N MET A 225 2.76 12.40 -34.41
CA MET A 225 2.60 12.79 -33.01
C MET A 225 2.19 11.61 -32.14
N LYS A 226 1.18 10.84 -32.57
CA LYS A 226 0.74 9.61 -31.90
C LYS A 226 1.85 8.56 -31.82
N GLN A 227 2.65 8.42 -32.87
CA GLN A 227 3.76 7.48 -32.86
C GLN A 227 4.81 7.88 -31.81
N LEU A 228 5.18 9.17 -31.77
CA LEU A 228 6.13 9.69 -30.77
C LEU A 228 5.58 9.54 -29.34
N GLU A 229 4.28 9.76 -29.12
CA GLU A 229 3.66 9.53 -27.81
C GLU A 229 3.76 8.07 -27.37
N ILE A 230 3.50 7.13 -28.28
CA ILE A 230 3.62 5.69 -28.02
C ILE A 230 5.08 5.34 -27.71
N ASP A 231 6.03 5.84 -28.49
CA ASP A 231 7.46 5.55 -28.33
C ASP A 231 8.00 6.11 -26.99
N ILE A 232 7.60 7.34 -26.62
CA ILE A 232 7.95 7.96 -25.33
C ILE A 232 7.36 7.14 -24.18
N ASP A 233 6.09 6.76 -24.26
CA ASP A 233 5.40 5.97 -23.22
C ASP A 233 6.04 4.59 -23.03
N MET A 234 6.45 3.92 -24.12
CA MET A 234 7.18 2.65 -24.05
C MET A 234 8.51 2.82 -23.31
N LEU A 235 9.31 3.83 -23.65
CA LEU A 235 10.61 4.05 -23.00
C LEU A 235 10.47 4.52 -21.55
N GLU A 236 9.49 5.35 -21.22
CA GLU A 236 9.28 5.80 -19.83
C GLU A 236 8.79 4.67 -18.91
N LYS A 237 7.95 3.76 -19.42
CA LYS A 237 7.51 2.57 -18.67
C LYS A 237 8.64 1.58 -18.44
N HIS A 238 9.52 1.40 -19.42
CA HIS A 238 10.60 0.42 -19.36
C HIS A 238 11.96 1.07 -19.05
N ARG A 239 12.32 1.12 -17.76
CA ARG A 239 13.61 1.69 -17.28
C ARG A 239 14.87 0.99 -17.81
N VAL A 240 14.74 -0.21 -18.35
CA VAL A 240 15.84 -1.02 -18.85
C VAL A 240 15.60 -1.28 -20.33
N ALA A 241 16.48 -0.73 -21.16
CA ALA A 241 16.50 -0.97 -22.61
C ALA A 241 17.84 -1.60 -23.00
N TYR A 242 17.77 -2.59 -23.91
CA TYR A 242 18.92 -3.26 -24.47
C TYR A 242 19.10 -2.84 -25.93
N ILE A 243 20.32 -2.49 -26.31
CA ILE A 243 20.68 -2.17 -27.68
C ILE A 243 21.65 -3.23 -28.20
N GLY A 244 21.36 -3.79 -29.38
CA GLY A 244 22.31 -4.65 -30.09
C GLY A 244 23.52 -3.84 -30.56
N LYS A 245 24.70 -4.44 -30.52
CA LYS A 245 25.92 -3.85 -31.08
C LYS A 245 25.92 -3.85 -32.61
#